data_AF-A0A7R8QI92-F1
#
_entry.id   AF-A0A7R8QI92-F1
#
_cell.length_a   1.000
_cell.length_b   1.000
_cell.length_c   1.000
_cell.angle_alpha   90.00
_cell.angle_beta   90.00
_cell.angle_gamma   90.00
#
_symmetry.space_group_name_H-M   'P 1'
#
loop_
_entity.id
_entity.type
_entity.pdbx_description
1 polymer ?
#
loop_
_entity_poly.entity_id
_entity_poly.type
_entity_poly.pdbx_seq_one_letter_code
_entity_poly.pdbx_strand_id
1 'polypeptide(L)'
;MLVLDPHRDDLSHLLLSPHQIAPNGRPGMGATKAGRKGPDLVLPVPPGTVVSRIRSAPERGSKLLPLPAHDAELDRVVDMAPPIERFVLCRGGRGGWGNWHFRGPRNQAPRHADPGRPGESGQFVLELKLLADVGLVGFPNAGKSSLLRRLTSAEPKVADYPFTTLAPMVGVLEWPDGFRLTVADIPGLIRDAHLGKGLGDEFLRHVERCRLLLMVLDLSGAKPMDDFLLLRRELESYGRGLSERPFLIVGNKTDLPRARRAAVRSTRADGSNLVLVSALTGEGITELISALRKELTRNPRQAPCAAAASLSAQDSE
;
A
#
# COMPACT_ATOMS: atom_id res chain seq x y z
N MET A 1 14.99 -5.83 10.79
CA MET A 1 15.13 -5.28 9.43
C MET A 1 13.81 -5.48 8.70
N LEU A 2 13.32 -4.46 8.00
CA LEU A 2 12.18 -4.58 7.11
C LEU A 2 12.65 -5.07 5.74
N VAL A 3 11.86 -5.94 5.13
CA VAL A 3 12.08 -6.42 3.77
C VAL A 3 10.77 -6.31 3.01
N LEU A 4 10.84 -5.75 1.81
CA LEU A 4 9.70 -5.64 0.91
C LEU A 4 9.34 -7.03 0.39
N ASP A 5 8.09 -7.44 0.61
CA ASP A 5 7.56 -8.72 0.13
C ASP A 5 6.38 -8.44 -0.81
N PRO A 6 6.57 -8.59 -2.15
CA PRO A 6 5.51 -8.38 -3.13
C PRO A 6 4.35 -9.38 -3.02
N HIS A 7 4.53 -10.52 -2.35
CA HIS A 7 3.50 -11.54 -2.18
C HIS A 7 2.63 -11.32 -0.95
N ARG A 8 2.89 -10.26 -0.18
CA ARG A 8 2.20 -9.95 1.06
C ARG A 8 1.31 -8.74 0.89
N ASP A 9 0.05 -8.87 1.31
CA ASP A 9 -1.00 -7.88 1.04
C ASP A 9 -1.44 -7.10 2.30
N ASP A 10 -1.06 -7.56 3.50
CA ASP A 10 -1.48 -6.95 4.76
C ASP A 10 -0.38 -6.94 5.85
N LEU A 11 -0.65 -6.21 6.94
CA LEU A 11 0.21 -6.09 8.12
C LEU A 11 -0.33 -6.87 9.34
N SER A 12 -1.32 -7.74 9.16
CA SER A 12 -2.06 -8.41 10.25
C SER A 12 -1.16 -9.18 11.22
N HIS A 13 -0.13 -9.85 10.68
CA HIS A 13 0.84 -10.60 11.47
C HIS A 13 1.62 -9.74 12.49
N LEU A 14 1.80 -8.44 12.23
CA LEU A 14 2.44 -7.52 13.18
C LEU A 14 1.47 -7.00 14.24
N LEU A 15 0.15 -7.00 13.95
CA LEU A 15 -0.86 -6.69 14.95
C LEU A 15 -0.97 -7.80 15.99
N LEU A 16 -0.87 -9.07 15.56
CA LEU A 16 -0.88 -10.24 16.45
C LEU A 16 0.42 -10.37 17.25
N SER A 17 1.53 -9.84 16.74
CA SER A 17 2.84 -9.87 17.38
C SER A 17 3.49 -8.48 17.33
N PRO A 18 3.02 -7.52 18.17
CA PRO A 18 3.49 -6.15 18.13
C PRO A 18 4.93 -5.99 18.65
N HIS A 19 5.39 -6.92 19.49
CA HIS A 19 6.75 -6.93 20.02
C HIS A 19 7.67 -7.76 19.13
N GLN A 20 8.54 -7.07 18.39
CA GLN A 20 9.53 -7.68 17.51
C GLN A 20 10.93 -7.46 18.08
N ILE A 21 11.51 -8.51 18.68
CA ILE A 21 12.81 -8.44 19.37
C ILE A 21 13.80 -9.37 18.68
N ALA A 22 14.89 -8.82 18.15
CA ALA A 22 15.96 -9.60 17.57
C ALA A 22 16.76 -10.36 18.65
N PRO A 23 17.21 -11.60 18.39
CA PRO A 23 18.00 -12.35 19.37
C PRO A 23 19.37 -11.72 19.65
N ASN A 24 19.82 -11.83 20.90
CA ASN A 24 21.13 -11.34 21.31
C ASN A 24 22.29 -12.13 20.68
N GLY A 25 23.45 -11.46 20.55
CA GLY A 25 24.71 -12.15 20.29
C GLY A 25 25.14 -13.04 21.45
N ARG A 26 26.00 -14.01 21.17
CA ARG A 26 26.57 -14.88 22.20
C ARG A 26 27.77 -14.21 22.87
N PRO A 27 28.01 -14.47 24.18
CA PRO A 27 29.22 -14.02 24.84
C PRO A 27 30.46 -14.68 24.24
N GLY A 28 31.62 -14.04 24.41
CA GLY A 28 32.91 -14.67 24.17
C GLY A 28 33.15 -15.83 25.12
N MET A 29 34.07 -16.72 24.75
CA MET A 29 34.45 -17.89 25.54
C MET A 29 35.96 -17.89 25.79
N GLY A 30 36.41 -18.74 26.72
CA GLY A 30 37.82 -19.00 26.96
C GLY A 30 38.57 -19.47 25.70
N ALA A 31 39.89 -19.48 25.78
CA ALA A 31 40.78 -19.74 24.65
C ALA A 31 40.57 -18.77 23.47
N THR A 32 40.42 -17.48 23.79
CA THR A 32 40.31 -16.35 22.83
C THR A 32 39.20 -16.50 21.79
N LYS A 33 38.13 -17.24 22.11
CA LYS A 33 37.00 -17.47 21.21
C LYS A 33 36.01 -16.32 21.26
N ALA A 34 35.84 -15.63 20.13
CA ALA A 34 34.82 -14.60 19.98
C ALA A 34 33.41 -15.20 19.96
N GLY A 35 32.45 -14.49 20.55
CA GLY A 35 31.04 -14.88 20.52
C GLY A 35 30.41 -14.67 19.14
N ARG A 36 29.46 -15.53 18.77
CA ARG A 36 28.73 -15.42 17.49
C ARG A 36 27.78 -14.22 17.52
N LYS A 37 27.67 -13.50 16.40
CA LYS A 37 26.63 -12.47 16.21
C LYS A 37 25.22 -13.09 16.31
N GLY A 38 24.29 -12.35 16.90
CA GLY A 38 22.88 -12.74 16.91
C GLY A 38 22.33 -12.71 15.48
N PRO A 39 21.39 -13.60 15.12
CA PRO A 39 20.71 -13.54 13.84
C PRO A 39 19.86 -12.26 13.72
N ASP A 40 19.77 -11.72 12.51
CA ASP A 40 18.87 -10.59 12.23
C ASP A 40 17.40 -11.06 12.26
N LEU A 41 16.54 -10.25 12.87
CA LEU A 41 15.09 -10.41 12.74
C LEU A 41 14.60 -9.71 11.48
N VAL A 42 14.07 -10.47 10.53
CA VAL A 42 13.52 -9.97 9.27
C VAL A 42 12.00 -9.88 9.37
N LEU A 43 11.45 -8.72 9.04
CA LEU A 43 10.03 -8.43 9.06
C LEU A 43 9.58 -8.16 7.62
N PRO A 44 8.87 -9.10 6.96
CA PRO A 44 8.35 -8.90 5.61
C PRO A 44 7.15 -7.95 5.65
N VAL A 45 7.18 -6.90 4.85
CA VAL A 45 6.11 -5.90 4.74
C VAL A 45 5.66 -5.75 3.29
N PRO A 46 4.36 -5.53 3.04
CA PRO A 46 3.86 -5.21 1.71
C PRO A 46 4.52 -3.96 1.10
N PRO A 47 4.58 -3.86 -0.24
CA PRO A 47 4.96 -2.60 -0.89
C PRO A 47 3.99 -1.48 -0.53
N GLY A 48 4.48 -0.24 -0.43
CA GLY A 48 3.71 0.92 0.00
C GLY A 48 3.48 1.01 1.51
N THR A 49 4.20 0.21 2.31
CA THR A 49 4.22 0.36 3.75
C THR A 49 5.06 1.58 4.15
N VAL A 50 4.43 2.57 4.75
CA VAL A 50 5.12 3.72 5.32
C VAL A 50 5.37 3.49 6.79
N VAL A 51 6.60 3.78 7.20
CA VAL A 51 7.07 3.55 8.55
C VAL A 51 7.44 4.86 9.17
N SER A 52 6.79 5.17 10.28
CA SER A 52 7.00 6.38 11.05
C SER A 52 7.43 6.02 12.47
N ARG A 53 8.37 6.78 13.03
CA ARG A 53 8.82 6.63 14.43
C ARG A 53 8.01 7.57 15.31
N ILE A 54 7.57 7.07 16.45
CA ILE A 54 6.90 7.88 17.47
C ILE A 54 7.98 8.62 18.27
N ARG A 55 7.99 9.96 18.25
CA ARG A 55 9.01 10.75 18.96
C ARG A 55 8.91 10.65 20.48
N SER A 56 7.68 10.62 21.01
CA SER A 56 7.40 10.60 22.45
C SER A 56 7.40 9.18 23.07
N ALA A 57 7.89 8.18 22.34
CA ALA A 57 7.88 6.80 22.82
C ALA A 57 8.90 6.60 23.96
N PRO A 58 8.51 5.95 25.08
CA PRO A 58 9.47 5.64 26.14
C PRO A 58 10.57 4.70 25.65
N GLU A 59 11.78 4.86 26.17
CA GLU A 59 12.84 3.89 25.95
C GLU A 59 12.52 2.54 26.61
N ARG A 60 12.98 1.46 25.96
CA ARG A 60 13.00 0.04 26.40
C ARG A 60 12.00 -0.38 27.50
N GLY A 61 11.06 -1.25 27.14
CA GLY A 61 10.30 -2.07 28.10
C GLY A 61 9.04 -1.42 28.68
N SER A 62 8.68 -0.22 28.25
CA SER A 62 7.36 0.33 28.53
C SER A 62 6.26 -0.47 27.82
N LYS A 63 5.13 -0.68 28.51
CA LYS A 63 3.87 -1.15 27.90
C LYS A 63 3.64 -0.43 26.58
N LEU A 64 3.15 -1.17 25.58
CA LEU A 64 2.68 -0.58 24.32
C LEU A 64 1.82 0.63 24.67
N LEU A 65 2.20 1.81 24.20
CA LEU A 65 1.26 2.92 24.22
C LEU A 65 0.07 2.46 23.34
N PRO A 66 -1.18 2.84 23.69
CA PRO A 66 -2.29 2.72 22.75
C PRO A 66 -1.88 3.30 21.39
N LEU A 67 -2.54 2.90 20.29
CA LEU A 67 -2.34 3.59 19.01
C LEU A 67 -2.30 5.10 19.28
N PRO A 68 -1.28 5.82 18.79
CA PRO A 68 -1.14 7.22 19.08
C PRO A 68 -2.47 7.92 18.82
N ALA A 69 -2.92 8.76 19.76
CA ALA A 69 -4.01 9.69 19.49
C ALA A 69 -3.62 10.53 18.25
N HIS A 70 -4.61 11.03 17.51
CA HIS A 70 -4.45 11.66 16.19
C HIS A 70 -3.43 12.83 16.13
N ASP A 71 -2.92 13.27 17.27
CA ASP A 71 -1.99 14.36 17.55
C ASP A 71 -0.55 13.92 17.89
N ALA A 72 -0.21 12.62 17.83
CA ALA A 72 1.18 12.20 18.05
C ALA A 72 2.12 12.68 16.94
N GLU A 73 3.24 13.30 17.32
CA GLU A 73 4.29 13.67 16.38
C GLU A 73 4.99 12.41 15.82
N LEU A 74 4.59 12.05 14.60
CA LEU A 74 5.16 10.97 13.82
C LEU A 74 6.29 11.50 12.94
N ASP A 75 7.48 10.94 13.10
CA ASP A 75 8.61 11.22 12.21
C ASP A 75 8.70 10.15 11.13
N ARG A 76 8.48 10.52 9.87
CA ARG A 76 8.47 9.56 8.77
C ARG A 76 9.89 9.07 8.50
N VAL A 77 10.12 7.77 8.70
CA VAL A 77 11.43 7.14 8.57
C VAL A 77 11.67 6.65 7.15
N VAL A 78 10.73 5.86 6.60
CA VAL A 78 10.89 5.23 5.28
C VAL A 78 9.54 4.92 4.64
N ASP A 79 9.53 4.93 3.31
CA ASP A 79 8.47 4.35 2.49
C ASP A 79 8.99 3.08 1.81
N MET A 80 8.44 1.93 2.18
CA MET A 80 8.84 0.63 1.64
C MET A 80 8.20 0.43 0.27
N ALA A 81 8.79 1.04 -0.75
CA ALA A 81 8.43 0.87 -2.15
C ALA A 81 9.70 0.76 -3.01
N PRO A 82 9.65 0.11 -4.18
CA PRO A 82 10.79 0.07 -5.08
C PRO A 82 11.34 1.47 -5.37
N PRO A 83 12.68 1.68 -5.32
CA PRO A 83 13.73 0.66 -5.26
C PRO A 83 14.14 0.18 -3.86
N ILE A 84 13.47 0.62 -2.79
CA ILE A 84 13.82 0.27 -1.40
C ILE A 84 13.29 -1.14 -1.08
N GLU A 85 14.15 -2.14 -1.26
CA GLU A 85 13.82 -3.54 -0.95
C GLU A 85 14.05 -3.91 0.51
N ARG A 86 15.01 -3.27 1.19
CA ARG A 86 15.38 -3.57 2.58
C ARG A 86 15.70 -2.31 3.35
N PHE A 87 15.26 -2.24 4.60
CA PHE A 87 15.53 -1.11 5.48
C PHE A 87 15.81 -1.54 6.92
N VAL A 88 16.87 -1.02 7.53
CA VAL A 88 17.25 -1.33 8.91
C VAL A 88 16.61 -0.33 9.87
N LEU A 89 15.57 -0.76 10.60
CA LEU A 89 14.88 0.09 11.59
C LEU A 89 15.68 0.34 12.87
N CYS A 90 16.30 -0.73 13.38
CA CYS A 90 17.10 -0.72 14.60
C CYS A 90 18.34 -1.58 14.38
N ARG A 91 19.52 -1.03 14.71
CA ARG A 91 20.79 -1.74 14.65
C ARG A 91 21.06 -2.52 15.93
N GLY A 92 21.64 -3.72 15.76
CA GLY A 92 22.14 -4.51 16.87
C GLY A 92 23.28 -3.80 17.62
N GLY A 93 23.37 -4.04 18.91
CA GLY A 93 24.41 -3.47 19.75
C GLY A 93 25.80 -4.04 19.43
N ARG A 94 26.85 -3.28 19.70
CA ARG A 94 28.23 -3.73 19.49
C ARG A 94 28.59 -4.77 20.56
N GLY A 95 29.23 -5.86 20.14
CA GLY A 95 29.77 -6.87 21.06
C GLY A 95 30.79 -6.28 22.04
N GLY A 96 30.83 -6.84 23.25
CA GLY A 96 31.77 -6.44 24.29
C GLY A 96 33.19 -6.87 23.98
N TRP A 97 34.16 -6.30 24.69
CA TRP A 97 35.57 -6.64 24.56
C TRP A 97 36.00 -7.58 25.69
N GLY A 98 36.53 -8.75 25.33
CA GLY A 98 37.11 -9.67 26.30
C GLY A 98 38.43 -9.13 26.88
N ASN A 99 38.85 -9.69 28.01
CA ASN A 99 40.08 -9.31 28.71
C ASN A 99 41.35 -9.32 27.82
N TRP A 100 41.40 -10.20 26.81
CA TRP A 100 42.50 -10.28 25.86
C TRP A 100 42.74 -8.96 25.10
N HIS A 101 41.68 -8.18 24.83
CA HIS A 101 41.81 -6.88 24.17
C HIS A 101 42.60 -5.87 25.00
N PHE A 102 42.50 -5.96 26.33
CA PHE A 102 43.14 -5.04 27.28
C PHE A 102 44.55 -5.49 27.70
N ARG A 103 45.07 -6.56 27.11
CA ARG A 103 46.41 -7.08 27.41
C ARG A 103 47.46 -6.13 26.84
N GLY A 104 48.40 -5.70 27.69
CA GLY A 104 49.51 -4.84 27.27
C GLY A 104 50.78 -5.10 28.08
N PRO A 105 51.89 -4.39 27.78
CA PRO A 105 53.19 -4.60 28.43
C PRO A 105 53.15 -4.44 29.96
N ARG A 106 52.33 -3.51 30.46
CA ARG A 106 52.15 -3.23 31.89
C ARG A 106 51.05 -4.06 32.57
N ASN A 107 50.19 -4.71 31.80
CA ASN A 107 49.05 -5.50 32.32
C ASN A 107 48.92 -6.79 31.50
N GLN A 108 49.71 -7.81 31.87
CA GLN A 108 49.79 -9.07 31.14
C GLN A 108 48.59 -10.00 31.38
N ALA A 109 47.88 -9.84 32.50
CA ALA A 109 46.72 -10.64 32.88
C ALA A 109 45.52 -9.77 33.32
N PRO A 110 44.87 -9.06 32.37
CA PRO A 110 43.70 -8.23 32.68
C PRO A 110 42.56 -9.07 33.25
N ARG A 111 41.94 -8.59 34.33
CA ARG A 111 40.79 -9.24 35.01
C ARG A 111 39.43 -8.59 34.70
N HIS A 112 39.41 -7.58 33.82
CA HIS A 112 38.18 -6.92 33.40
C HIS A 112 37.87 -7.22 31.94
N ALA A 113 36.59 -7.11 31.60
CA ALA A 113 36.05 -7.21 30.25
C ALA A 113 34.91 -6.20 30.11
N ASP A 114 34.77 -5.62 28.93
CA ASP A 114 33.69 -4.68 28.66
C ASP A 114 32.44 -5.44 28.21
N PRO A 115 31.25 -5.15 28.77
CA PRO A 115 30.02 -5.75 28.31
C PRO A 115 29.66 -5.29 26.90
N GLY A 116 28.80 -6.07 26.22
CA GLY A 116 28.21 -5.64 24.97
C GLY A 116 27.36 -4.39 25.15
N ARG A 117 27.39 -3.51 24.16
CA ARG A 117 26.49 -2.36 24.14
C ARG A 117 25.07 -2.81 23.80
N PRO A 118 24.05 -2.17 24.37
CA PRO A 118 22.68 -2.50 24.03
C PRO A 118 22.37 -2.07 22.58
N GLY A 119 21.52 -2.84 21.89
CA GLY A 119 21.05 -2.48 20.55
C GLY A 119 20.06 -1.31 20.57
N GLU A 120 19.84 -0.70 19.40
CA GLU A 120 18.82 0.33 19.21
C GLU A 120 17.42 -0.24 19.44
N SER A 121 16.51 0.61 19.93
CA SER A 121 15.10 0.28 20.14
C SER A 121 14.25 1.50 19.83
N GLY A 122 13.01 1.29 19.38
CA GLY A 122 12.06 2.36 19.15
C GLY A 122 10.66 1.81 18.93
N GLN A 123 9.66 2.68 19.04
CA GLN A 123 8.30 2.38 18.62
C GLN A 123 8.06 2.95 17.23
N PHE A 124 7.47 2.13 16.37
CA PHE A 124 7.21 2.48 14.98
C PHE A 124 5.74 2.20 14.68
N VAL A 125 5.13 3.13 13.95
CA VAL A 125 3.83 2.94 13.33
C VAL A 125 4.08 2.54 11.89
N LEU A 126 3.47 1.43 11.48
CA LEU A 126 3.51 0.97 10.09
C LEU A 126 2.11 1.16 9.51
N GLU A 127 2.04 2.00 8.48
CA GLU A 127 0.82 2.29 7.75
C GLU A 127 0.96 1.78 6.33
N LEU A 128 0.11 0.83 5.95
CA LEU A 128 0.05 0.39 4.55
C LEU A 128 -0.74 1.41 3.74
N LYS A 129 -0.07 2.14 2.84
CA LYS A 129 -0.69 3.22 2.03
C LYS A 129 -1.42 2.74 0.77
N LEU A 130 -1.62 1.44 0.57
CA LEU A 130 -2.29 0.90 -0.61
C LEU A 130 -3.66 0.33 -0.27
N LEU A 131 -4.69 0.82 -0.96
CA LEU A 131 -6.01 0.20 -0.98
C LEU A 131 -6.24 -0.61 -2.28
N ALA A 132 -5.83 -0.10 -3.44
CA ALA A 132 -5.83 -0.82 -4.71
C ALA A 132 -5.03 -0.09 -5.79
N ASP A 133 -4.49 -0.84 -6.77
CA ASP A 133 -3.87 -0.27 -7.97
C ASP A 133 -4.92 0.29 -8.93
N VAL A 134 -6.11 -0.31 -8.98
CA VAL A 134 -7.21 0.08 -9.86
C VAL A 134 -8.48 0.28 -9.04
N GLY A 135 -9.15 1.41 -9.24
CA GLY A 135 -10.39 1.76 -8.57
C GLY A 135 -11.59 1.68 -9.52
N LEU A 136 -12.63 0.94 -9.16
CA LEU A 136 -13.91 0.94 -9.88
C LEU A 136 -14.79 2.09 -9.40
N VAL A 137 -15.22 2.95 -10.32
CA VAL A 137 -16.08 4.11 -10.06
C VAL A 137 -17.26 4.08 -11.03
N GLY A 138 -18.46 4.49 -10.60
CA GLY A 138 -19.66 4.41 -11.43
C GLY A 138 -20.93 4.24 -10.62
N PHE A 139 -22.10 4.57 -11.18
CA PHE A 139 -23.36 4.71 -10.43
C PHE A 139 -23.75 3.47 -9.60
N PRO A 140 -24.58 3.64 -8.56
CA PRO A 140 -25.29 2.52 -7.96
C PRO A 140 -25.98 1.71 -9.06
N ASN A 141 -25.88 0.37 -9.01
CA ASN A 141 -26.43 -0.56 -10.01
C ASN A 141 -25.73 -0.60 -11.39
N ALA A 142 -24.62 0.13 -11.58
CA ALA A 142 -23.77 -0.03 -12.77
C ALA A 142 -23.11 -1.43 -12.86
N GLY A 143 -23.16 -2.20 -11.76
CA GLY A 143 -22.64 -3.57 -11.70
C GLY A 143 -21.16 -3.65 -11.33
N LYS A 144 -20.61 -2.64 -10.62
CA LYS A 144 -19.21 -2.60 -10.15
C LYS A 144 -18.81 -3.84 -9.36
N SER A 145 -19.55 -4.20 -8.32
CA SER A 145 -19.22 -5.35 -7.48
C SER A 145 -19.36 -6.69 -8.22
N SER A 146 -20.33 -6.79 -9.15
CA SER A 146 -20.45 -7.96 -10.04
C SER A 146 -19.27 -8.06 -11.02
N LEU A 147 -18.83 -6.92 -11.57
CA LEU A 147 -17.67 -6.84 -12.43
C LEU A 147 -16.39 -7.20 -11.69
N LEU A 148 -16.23 -6.71 -10.46
CA LEU A 148 -15.11 -7.04 -9.58
C LEU A 148 -15.01 -8.56 -9.37
N ARG A 149 -16.10 -9.19 -8.93
CA ARG A 149 -16.18 -10.65 -8.73
C ARG A 149 -15.81 -11.45 -9.98
N ARG A 150 -16.12 -10.92 -11.17
CA ARG A 150 -15.83 -11.59 -12.44
C ARG A 150 -14.40 -11.38 -12.91
N LEU A 151 -13.82 -10.22 -12.60
CA LEU A 151 -12.43 -9.89 -12.91
C LEU A 151 -11.45 -10.64 -12.01
N THR A 152 -11.81 -10.88 -10.75
CA THR A 152 -10.87 -11.40 -9.75
C THR A 152 -10.94 -12.93 -9.71
N SER A 153 -9.79 -13.60 -9.74
CA SER A 153 -9.70 -15.06 -9.68
C SER A 153 -10.08 -15.62 -8.30
N ALA A 154 -10.08 -14.76 -7.28
CA ALA A 154 -10.51 -15.04 -5.92
C ALA A 154 -11.83 -14.32 -5.59
N GLU A 155 -12.60 -14.87 -4.65
CA GLU A 155 -13.75 -14.18 -4.08
C GLU A 155 -13.30 -12.83 -3.49
N PRO A 156 -13.90 -11.70 -3.92
CA PRO A 156 -13.58 -10.40 -3.35
C PRO A 156 -13.81 -10.41 -1.84
N LYS A 157 -12.77 -10.01 -1.10
CA LYS A 157 -12.84 -9.91 0.35
C LYS A 157 -13.39 -8.54 0.71
N VAL A 158 -14.31 -8.54 1.67
CA VAL A 158 -14.71 -7.31 2.34
C VAL A 158 -13.52 -6.87 3.18
N ALA A 159 -12.99 -5.69 2.88
CA ALA A 159 -11.83 -5.18 3.59
C ALA A 159 -12.30 -4.27 4.74
N ASP A 160 -12.16 -4.77 5.97
CA ASP A 160 -12.55 -4.06 7.18
C ASP A 160 -11.45 -3.07 7.59
N TYR A 161 -11.45 -1.90 6.96
CA TYR A 161 -10.55 -0.81 7.35
C TYR A 161 -11.13 -0.03 8.53
N PRO A 162 -10.35 0.23 9.59
CA PRO A 162 -10.82 0.85 10.84
C PRO A 162 -11.35 2.29 10.69
N PHE A 163 -11.20 2.90 9.52
CA PHE A 163 -11.59 4.28 9.21
C PHE A 163 -12.65 4.39 8.11
N THR A 164 -13.19 3.26 7.62
CA THR A 164 -14.22 3.26 6.58
C THR A 164 -15.58 2.88 7.16
N THR A 165 -16.60 3.71 6.97
CA THR A 165 -17.99 3.39 7.32
C THR A 165 -18.62 2.38 6.35
N LEU A 166 -18.06 2.25 5.14
CA LEU A 166 -18.42 1.27 4.13
C LEU A 166 -17.16 0.48 3.77
N ALA A 167 -17.13 -0.80 4.13
CA ALA A 167 -16.02 -1.68 3.78
C ALA A 167 -15.97 -1.87 2.25
N PRO A 168 -14.90 -1.41 1.56
CA PRO A 168 -14.77 -1.62 0.13
C PRO A 168 -14.56 -3.11 -0.15
N MET A 169 -15.05 -3.55 -1.32
CA MET A 169 -14.74 -4.89 -1.81
C MET A 169 -13.43 -4.81 -2.58
N VAL A 170 -12.47 -5.65 -2.19
CA VAL A 170 -11.16 -5.71 -2.83
C VAL A 170 -10.96 -7.11 -3.39
N GLY A 171 -10.40 -7.19 -4.59
CA GLY A 171 -10.00 -8.47 -5.15
C GLY A 171 -8.73 -8.36 -5.98
N VAL A 172 -8.12 -9.53 -6.21
CA VAL A 172 -6.82 -9.66 -6.89
C VAL A 172 -7.03 -10.22 -8.29
N LEU A 173 -6.46 -9.54 -9.27
CA LEU A 173 -6.35 -9.99 -10.65
C LEU A 173 -4.93 -10.52 -10.88
N GLU A 174 -4.82 -11.76 -11.35
CA GLU A 174 -3.54 -12.43 -11.61
C GLU A 174 -3.46 -12.83 -13.09
N TRP A 175 -2.33 -12.53 -13.72
CA TRP A 175 -2.03 -12.95 -15.09
C TRP A 175 -1.19 -14.22 -15.10
N PRO A 176 -1.20 -15.00 -16.22
CA PRO A 176 -0.42 -16.25 -16.32
C PRO A 176 1.09 -16.10 -16.14
N ASP A 177 1.62 -14.90 -16.34
CA ASP A 177 3.04 -14.58 -16.14
C ASP A 177 3.38 -14.18 -14.69
N GLY A 178 2.43 -14.33 -13.76
CA GLY A 178 2.61 -14.04 -12.35
C GLY A 178 2.46 -12.56 -11.99
N PHE A 179 2.13 -11.69 -12.94
CA PHE A 179 1.80 -10.29 -12.63
C PHE A 179 0.48 -10.25 -11.85
N ARG A 180 0.45 -9.51 -10.74
CA ARG A 180 -0.73 -9.37 -9.88
C ARG A 180 -1.11 -7.91 -9.71
N LEU A 181 -2.40 -7.67 -9.58
CA LEU A 181 -2.95 -6.35 -9.41
C LEU A 181 -4.15 -6.35 -8.48
N THR A 182 -4.21 -5.38 -7.59
CA THR A 182 -5.34 -5.20 -6.67
C THR A 182 -6.37 -4.26 -7.28
N VAL A 183 -7.63 -4.72 -7.37
CA VAL A 183 -8.78 -3.94 -7.82
C VAL A 183 -9.72 -3.73 -6.64
N ALA A 184 -10.15 -2.49 -6.41
CA ALA A 184 -11.15 -2.18 -5.38
C ALA A 184 -12.42 -1.57 -5.99
N ASP A 185 -13.57 -2.00 -5.48
CA ASP A 185 -14.82 -1.25 -5.63
C ASP A 185 -14.80 -0.07 -4.66
N ILE A 186 -15.00 1.14 -5.18
CA ILE A 186 -15.01 2.37 -4.38
C ILE A 186 -16.46 2.73 -4.10
N PRO A 187 -17.04 2.27 -2.96
CA PRO A 187 -18.38 2.67 -2.57
C PRO A 187 -18.39 4.18 -2.25
N GLY A 188 -19.47 4.87 -2.62
CA GLY A 188 -19.75 6.20 -2.06
C GLY A 188 -19.24 7.42 -2.82
N LEU A 189 -18.55 7.29 -3.95
CA LEU A 189 -18.21 8.46 -4.79
C LEU A 189 -19.45 9.18 -5.39
N ILE A 190 -20.65 8.62 -5.25
CA ILE A 190 -21.85 9.04 -6.03
C ILE A 190 -23.06 9.28 -5.10
N ARG A 191 -22.84 9.40 -3.80
CA ARG A 191 -23.87 9.80 -2.83
C ARG A 191 -23.24 10.68 -1.76
N ASP A 192 -23.60 11.96 -1.74
CA ASP A 192 -23.46 12.86 -0.60
C ASP A 192 -22.06 13.01 0.03
N ALA A 193 -20.97 12.63 -0.66
CA ALA A 193 -19.63 12.85 -0.12
C ALA A 193 -19.24 14.34 -0.07
N HIS A 194 -19.97 15.21 -0.78
CA HIS A 194 -19.91 16.66 -0.65
C HIS A 194 -20.67 17.21 0.58
N LEU A 195 -21.50 16.40 1.26
CA LEU A 195 -22.36 16.82 2.39
C LEU A 195 -21.75 16.54 3.78
N GLY A 196 -20.43 16.28 3.87
CA GLY A 196 -19.73 16.21 5.15
C GLY A 196 -20.13 15.03 6.06
N LYS A 197 -20.89 14.05 5.56
CA LYS A 197 -21.30 12.86 6.31
C LYS A 197 -20.24 11.76 6.21
N GLY A 198 -19.14 11.93 6.95
CA GLY A 198 -18.33 10.83 7.49
C GLY A 198 -17.65 9.84 6.54
N LEU A 199 -17.75 10.00 5.22
CA LEU A 199 -16.89 9.31 4.25
C LEU A 199 -15.57 10.08 4.20
N GLY A 200 -14.81 9.94 5.29
CA GLY A 200 -13.71 10.82 5.67
C GLY A 200 -12.69 11.05 4.56
N ASP A 201 -12.11 12.24 4.58
CA ASP A 201 -10.99 12.68 3.73
C ASP A 201 -9.83 11.66 3.63
N GLU A 202 -9.74 10.75 4.60
CA GLU A 202 -8.86 9.57 4.56
C GLU A 202 -9.23 8.58 3.45
N PHE A 203 -10.49 8.17 3.29
CA PHE A 203 -10.88 7.22 2.23
C PHE A 203 -10.55 7.74 0.83
N LEU A 204 -10.82 9.03 0.58
CA LEU A 204 -10.48 9.68 -0.68
C LEU A 204 -8.96 9.76 -0.88
N ARG A 205 -8.15 10.04 0.16
CA ARG A 205 -6.67 9.96 0.10
C ARG A 205 -6.13 8.60 -0.34
N HIS A 206 -6.89 7.54 -0.13
CA HIS A 206 -6.52 6.20 -0.58
C HIS A 206 -6.96 5.90 -2.01
N VAL A 207 -8.13 6.39 -2.42
CA VAL A 207 -8.61 6.34 -3.82
C VAL A 207 -7.72 7.19 -4.75
N GLU A 208 -7.24 8.32 -4.24
CA GLU A 208 -6.18 9.16 -4.81
C GLU A 208 -4.83 8.43 -4.94
N ARG A 209 -4.73 7.13 -4.70
CA ARG A 209 -3.51 6.36 -5.01
C ARG A 209 -3.73 5.27 -6.04
N CYS A 210 -4.96 5.09 -6.52
CA CYS A 210 -5.26 4.24 -7.66
C CYS A 210 -4.56 4.76 -8.92
N ARG A 211 -3.76 3.91 -9.55
CA ARG A 211 -3.01 4.25 -10.79
C ARG A 211 -3.94 4.52 -11.97
N LEU A 212 -5.10 3.86 -11.96
CA LEU A 212 -6.08 3.89 -13.01
C LEU A 212 -7.48 3.81 -12.41
N LEU A 213 -8.40 4.59 -12.95
CA LEU A 213 -9.83 4.50 -12.61
C LEU A 213 -10.59 3.75 -13.71
N LEU A 214 -11.36 2.75 -13.33
CA LEU A 214 -12.31 2.06 -14.21
C LEU A 214 -13.68 2.71 -14.04
N MET A 215 -14.12 3.48 -15.03
CA MET A 215 -15.42 4.15 -15.04
C MET A 215 -16.48 3.19 -15.60
N VAL A 216 -17.23 2.55 -14.70
CA VAL A 216 -18.25 1.56 -15.04
C VAL A 216 -19.59 2.27 -15.31
N LEU A 217 -20.07 2.16 -16.54
CA LEU A 217 -21.32 2.74 -17.01
C LEU A 217 -22.35 1.65 -17.28
N ASP A 218 -23.61 1.91 -16.94
CA ASP A 218 -24.72 1.05 -17.31
C ASP A 218 -25.23 1.40 -18.72
N LEU A 219 -24.96 0.55 -19.71
CA LEU A 219 -25.40 0.80 -21.08
C LEU A 219 -26.90 0.52 -21.30
N SER A 220 -27.59 -0.12 -20.34
CA SER A 220 -29.02 -0.36 -20.42
C SER A 220 -29.86 0.88 -20.11
N GLY A 221 -29.24 1.91 -19.54
CA GLY A 221 -29.85 3.19 -19.17
C GLY A 221 -30.35 4.00 -20.37
N ALA A 222 -31.02 5.12 -20.08
CA ALA A 222 -31.56 6.00 -21.10
C ALA A 222 -30.47 6.80 -21.83
N LYS A 223 -29.45 7.28 -21.11
CA LYS A 223 -28.40 8.15 -21.65
C LYS A 223 -27.03 7.89 -20.98
N PRO A 224 -26.30 6.84 -21.37
CA PRO A 224 -25.02 6.47 -20.73
C PRO A 224 -23.93 7.55 -20.82
N MET A 225 -23.99 8.43 -21.83
CA MET A 225 -23.05 9.54 -21.97
C MET A 225 -23.32 10.67 -20.96
N ASP A 226 -24.58 10.92 -20.63
CA ASP A 226 -24.94 11.91 -19.61
C ASP A 226 -24.45 11.42 -18.23
N ASP A 227 -24.59 10.11 -17.96
CA ASP A 227 -24.06 9.47 -16.75
C ASP A 227 -22.53 9.61 -16.68
N PHE A 228 -21.82 9.41 -17.78
CA PHE A 228 -20.37 9.62 -17.84
C PHE A 228 -19.97 11.07 -17.52
N LEU A 229 -20.63 12.04 -18.15
CA LEU A 229 -20.37 13.47 -17.91
C LEU A 229 -20.69 13.88 -16.48
N LEU A 230 -21.75 13.32 -15.89
CA LEU A 230 -22.09 13.54 -14.49
C LEU A 230 -21.01 12.96 -13.56
N LEU A 231 -20.59 11.73 -13.81
CA LEU A 231 -19.52 11.08 -13.04
C LEU A 231 -18.19 11.86 -13.13
N ARG A 232 -17.88 12.42 -14.31
CA ARG A 232 -16.72 13.31 -14.53
C ARG A 232 -16.79 14.57 -13.65
N ARG A 233 -17.94 15.26 -13.66
CA ARG A 233 -18.17 16.46 -12.84
C ARG A 233 -18.11 16.16 -11.35
N GLU A 234 -18.60 15.01 -10.92
CA GLU A 234 -18.46 14.56 -9.53
C GLU A 234 -16.99 14.33 -9.17
N LEU A 235 -16.22 13.63 -10.00
CA LEU A 235 -14.77 13.45 -9.79
C LEU A 235 -14.00 14.78 -9.74
N GLU A 236 -14.41 15.77 -10.53
CA GLU A 236 -13.87 17.13 -10.49
C GLU A 236 -14.23 17.87 -9.20
N SER A 237 -15.47 17.74 -8.72
CA SER A 237 -15.94 18.43 -7.52
C SER A 237 -15.29 17.91 -6.23
N TYR A 238 -14.82 16.65 -6.21
CA TYR A 238 -13.99 16.13 -5.12
C TYR A 238 -12.60 16.76 -5.05
N GLY A 239 -12.09 17.31 -6.16
CA GLY A 239 -10.75 17.89 -6.22
C GLY A 239 -9.63 16.85 -6.17
N ARG A 240 -8.40 17.32 -5.88
CA ARG A 240 -7.19 16.48 -5.70
C ARG A 240 -6.73 15.67 -6.92
N GLY A 241 -7.08 16.14 -8.11
CA GLY A 241 -6.59 15.56 -9.37
C GLY A 241 -7.15 14.17 -9.68
N LEU A 242 -8.28 13.76 -9.07
CA LEU A 242 -8.96 12.50 -9.38
C LEU A 242 -9.50 12.49 -10.83
N SER A 243 -9.99 13.63 -11.32
CA SER A 243 -10.48 13.81 -12.69
C SER A 243 -9.36 13.74 -13.74
N GLU A 244 -8.16 14.17 -13.38
CA GLU A 244 -6.96 14.17 -14.24
C GLU A 244 -6.29 12.79 -14.34
N ARG A 245 -6.72 11.83 -13.51
CA ARG A 245 -6.13 10.49 -13.53
C ARG A 245 -6.43 9.75 -14.83
N PRO A 246 -5.51 8.87 -15.25
CA PRO A 246 -5.81 7.90 -16.29
C PRO A 246 -7.07 7.13 -15.94
N PHE A 247 -7.94 6.97 -16.93
CA PHE A 247 -9.19 6.26 -16.78
C PHE A 247 -9.49 5.39 -17.99
N LEU A 248 -10.22 4.31 -17.77
CA LEU A 248 -10.77 3.45 -18.81
C LEU A 248 -12.29 3.39 -18.65
N ILE A 249 -13.01 3.57 -19.74
CA ILE A 249 -14.48 3.52 -19.72
C ILE A 249 -14.90 2.08 -19.94
N VAL A 250 -15.73 1.56 -19.04
CA VAL A 250 -16.25 0.20 -19.10
C VAL A 250 -17.76 0.25 -19.24
N GLY A 251 -18.27 -0.10 -20.43
CA GLY A 251 -19.69 -0.20 -20.69
C GLY A 251 -20.23 -1.57 -20.30
N ASN A 252 -20.94 -1.65 -19.18
CA ASN A 252 -21.48 -2.90 -18.64
C ASN A 252 -22.91 -3.20 -19.14
N LYS A 253 -23.38 -4.44 -18.93
CA LYS A 253 -24.70 -4.97 -19.29
C LYS A 253 -24.96 -5.13 -20.79
N THR A 254 -23.92 -5.45 -21.57
CA THR A 254 -24.01 -5.67 -23.03
C THR A 254 -24.86 -6.86 -23.45
N ASP A 255 -25.25 -7.71 -22.50
CA ASP A 255 -26.24 -8.77 -22.66
C ASP A 255 -27.64 -8.22 -23.01
N LEU A 256 -27.94 -6.96 -22.66
CA LEU A 256 -29.23 -6.35 -22.95
C LEU A 256 -29.28 -5.75 -24.38
N PRO A 257 -30.35 -5.98 -25.17
CA PRO A 257 -30.47 -5.44 -26.54
C PRO A 257 -30.41 -3.90 -26.62
N ARG A 258 -30.81 -3.22 -25.54
CA ARG A 258 -30.72 -1.75 -25.42
C ARG A 258 -29.26 -1.29 -25.28
N ALA A 259 -28.45 -2.03 -24.54
CA ALA A 259 -27.03 -1.76 -24.34
C ALA A 259 -26.22 -1.91 -25.63
N ARG A 260 -26.48 -2.96 -26.43
CA ARG A 260 -25.80 -3.15 -27.73
C ARG A 260 -26.04 -1.98 -28.69
N ARG A 261 -27.24 -1.40 -28.70
CA ARG A 261 -27.58 -0.23 -29.53
C ARG A 261 -26.95 1.08 -29.02
N ALA A 262 -26.75 1.20 -27.71
CA ALA A 262 -26.04 2.33 -27.11
C ALA A 262 -24.53 2.24 -27.39
N ALA A 263 -23.93 1.06 -27.25
CA ALA A 263 -22.51 0.81 -27.51
C ALA A 263 -22.05 1.24 -28.91
N VAL A 264 -22.85 0.96 -29.95
CA VAL A 264 -22.58 1.34 -31.34
C VAL A 264 -22.62 2.86 -31.56
N ARG A 265 -23.39 3.60 -30.75
CA ARG A 265 -23.44 5.08 -30.82
C ARG A 265 -22.30 5.72 -30.03
N SER A 266 -21.98 5.17 -28.86
CA SER A 266 -20.95 5.72 -27.96
C SER A 266 -19.53 5.53 -28.50
N THR A 267 -19.25 4.41 -29.18
CA THR A 267 -17.94 4.14 -29.83
C THR A 267 -17.57 5.13 -30.95
N ARG A 268 -18.54 5.91 -31.45
CA ARG A 268 -18.32 6.91 -32.50
C ARG A 268 -18.14 8.34 -31.98
N ALA A 269 -18.48 8.61 -30.72
CA ALA A 269 -18.62 9.97 -30.21
C ALA A 269 -17.34 10.53 -29.58
N ASP A 270 -16.54 9.67 -28.94
CA ASP A 270 -15.26 10.06 -28.35
C ASP A 270 -14.23 8.95 -28.58
N GLY A 271 -13.05 9.30 -29.08
CA GLY A 271 -11.90 8.38 -29.26
C GLY A 271 -11.30 7.83 -27.95
N SER A 272 -12.10 7.82 -26.88
CA SER A 272 -11.76 7.26 -25.57
C SER A 272 -11.90 5.74 -25.61
N ASN A 273 -10.94 5.01 -25.02
CA ASN A 273 -10.94 3.55 -24.94
C ASN A 273 -12.16 3.00 -24.16
N LEU A 274 -13.31 2.87 -24.82
CA LEU A 274 -14.51 2.21 -24.29
C LEU A 274 -14.37 0.70 -24.46
N VAL A 275 -14.35 -0.04 -23.35
CA VAL A 275 -14.40 -1.50 -23.35
C VAL A 275 -15.80 -1.95 -22.99
N LEU A 276 -16.36 -2.83 -23.80
CA LEU A 276 -17.71 -3.36 -23.63
C LEU A 276 -17.64 -4.68 -22.87
N VAL A 277 -18.41 -4.79 -21.78
CA VAL A 277 -18.42 -6.01 -20.97
C VAL A 277 -19.84 -6.39 -20.54
N SER A 278 -20.04 -7.66 -20.25
CA SER A 278 -21.16 -8.12 -19.44
C SER A 278 -20.61 -8.82 -18.21
N ALA A 279 -20.80 -8.20 -17.04
CA ALA A 279 -20.46 -8.82 -15.77
C ALA A 279 -21.29 -10.11 -15.50
N LEU A 280 -22.45 -10.26 -16.16
CA LEU A 280 -23.33 -11.42 -16.00
C LEU A 280 -22.86 -12.61 -16.84
N THR A 281 -22.60 -12.40 -18.14
CA THR A 281 -22.21 -13.49 -19.05
C THR A 281 -20.69 -13.73 -19.05
N GLY A 282 -19.90 -12.71 -18.71
CA GLY A 282 -18.45 -12.72 -18.83
C GLY A 282 -17.93 -12.29 -20.20
N GLU A 283 -18.81 -11.91 -21.14
CA GLU A 283 -18.42 -11.36 -22.44
C GLU A 283 -17.57 -10.08 -22.24
N GLY A 284 -16.45 -9.97 -22.96
CA GLY A 284 -15.56 -8.81 -22.92
C GLY A 284 -14.61 -8.70 -21.72
N ILE A 285 -14.65 -9.62 -20.74
CA ILE A 285 -13.75 -9.57 -19.56
C ILE A 285 -12.29 -9.77 -19.96
N THR A 286 -11.99 -10.68 -20.88
CA THR A 286 -10.61 -10.91 -21.36
C THR A 286 -10.05 -9.68 -22.08
N GLU A 287 -10.88 -8.98 -22.84
CA GLU A 287 -10.54 -7.74 -23.52
C GLU A 287 -10.28 -6.61 -22.51
N LEU A 288 -11.09 -6.54 -21.45
CA LEU A 288 -10.89 -5.61 -20.34
C LEU A 288 -9.56 -5.87 -19.61
N ILE A 289 -9.22 -7.12 -19.31
CA ILE A 289 -7.95 -7.49 -18.68
C ILE A 289 -6.75 -7.11 -19.57
N SER A 290 -6.86 -7.34 -20.88
CA SER A 290 -5.82 -6.95 -21.85
C SER A 290 -5.67 -5.42 -21.95
N ALA A 291 -6.79 -4.69 -22.01
CA ALA A 291 -6.82 -3.23 -22.06
C ALA A 291 -6.24 -2.62 -20.78
N LEU A 292 -6.60 -3.17 -19.60
CA LEU A 292 -6.02 -2.81 -18.31
C LEU A 292 -4.50 -2.93 -18.32
N ARG A 293 -3.97 -4.08 -18.78
CA ARG A 293 -2.53 -4.30 -18.85
C ARG A 293 -1.83 -3.28 -19.75
N LYS A 294 -2.43 -2.96 -20.91
CA LYS A 294 -1.89 -1.97 -21.85
C LYS A 294 -1.84 -0.58 -21.24
N GLU A 295 -2.91 -0.15 -20.56
CA GLU A 295 -2.97 1.17 -19.91
C GLU A 295 -2.02 1.27 -18.71
N LEU A 296 -1.86 0.20 -17.93
CA LEU A 296 -0.91 0.16 -16.81
C LEU A 296 0.56 0.13 -17.27
N THR A 297 0.82 -0.38 -18.48
CA THR A 297 2.16 -0.34 -19.09
C THR A 297 2.47 1.06 -19.63
N ARG A 298 1.46 1.75 -20.19
CA ARG A 298 1.57 3.16 -20.62
C ARG A 298 1.75 4.12 -19.45
N ASN A 299 1.08 3.83 -18.33
CA ASN A 299 1.17 4.59 -17.09
C ASN A 299 1.83 3.75 -15.99
N PRO A 300 3.17 3.57 -16.04
CA PRO A 300 3.90 2.92 -14.97
C PRO A 300 3.70 3.69 -13.66
N ARG A 301 3.83 3.02 -12.51
CA ARG A 301 3.81 3.71 -11.20
C ARG A 301 4.83 4.84 -11.27
N GLN A 302 4.38 6.09 -11.11
CA GLN A 302 5.32 7.19 -10.89
C GLN A 302 6.11 6.86 -9.63
N ALA A 303 7.43 6.73 -9.76
CA ALA A 303 8.30 6.63 -8.60
C ALA A 303 8.04 7.85 -7.70
N PRO A 304 8.01 7.70 -6.37
CA PRO A 304 7.94 8.86 -5.50
C PRO A 304 9.09 9.80 -5.85
N CYS A 305 8.71 11.05 -6.13
CA CYS A 305 9.59 12.14 -6.52
C CYS A 305 10.87 12.13 -5.69
N ALA A 306 12.03 12.05 -6.36
CA ALA A 306 13.33 12.29 -5.76
C ALA A 306 13.44 13.78 -5.40
N ALA A 307 12.83 14.17 -4.28
CA ALA A 307 12.91 15.50 -3.71
C ALA A 307 13.25 15.40 -2.22
N ALA A 308 14.48 14.97 -1.93
CA ALA A 308 15.23 15.26 -0.70
C ALA A 308 16.62 14.61 -0.79
N ALA A 309 17.43 15.01 -1.78
CA ALA A 309 18.85 14.68 -1.86
C ALA A 309 19.66 15.96 -2.04
N SER A 310 19.52 16.88 -1.08
CA SER A 310 20.42 18.02 -0.89
C SER A 310 20.09 18.65 0.45
N LEU A 311 20.87 18.31 1.48
CA LEU A 311 20.96 18.81 2.88
C LEU A 311 21.25 17.55 3.73
N SER A 312 22.49 17.12 3.97
CA SER A 312 23.56 17.84 4.64
C SER A 312 24.93 17.24 4.29
N ALA A 313 25.73 18.01 3.58
CA ALA A 313 27.18 17.80 3.47
C ALA A 313 27.86 19.15 3.73
N GLN A 314 27.57 19.73 4.90
CA GLN A 314 28.34 20.81 5.52
C GLN A 314 28.20 20.60 7.02
N ASP A 315 29.27 20.08 7.61
CA ASP A 315 29.79 20.47 8.92
C ASP A 315 31.09 19.67 9.10
N SER A 316 32.14 20.25 8.55
CA SER A 316 33.54 19.89 8.76
C SER A 316 34.24 21.21 9.08
N GLU A 317 34.33 21.51 10.37
CA GLU A 317 35.38 22.30 11.01
C GLU A 317 35.45 21.92 12.50
#